data_AF-A0A0L8BTH2-F1
#
_entry.id   AF-A0A0L8BTH2-F1
#
_cell.length_a   1.000
_cell.length_b   1.000
_cell.length_c   1.000
_cell.angle_alpha   90.00
_cell.angle_beta   90.00
_cell.angle_gamma   90.00
#
_symmetry.space_group_name_H-M   'P 1'
#
loop_
_entity.id
_entity.type
_entity.pdbx_description
1 polymer ?
#
loop_
_entity_poly.entity_id
_entity_poly.type
_entity_poly.pdbx_seq_one_letter_code
_entity_poly.pdbx_strand_id
1 'polypeptide(L)' 'MRPALTPEQEALYRGQLADAESALHQLITGKKAVTLSYNGETVTYTQANEARLRNYIRELQAKLGLIPAARRRGVRV' A
#
# COMPACT_ATOMS: atom_id res chain seq x y z
N MET A 1 18.38 -19.05 -4.10
CA MET A 1 18.69 -17.93 -3.18
C MET A 1 17.61 -16.88 -3.38
N ARG A 2 16.71 -16.70 -2.41
CA ARG A 2 15.73 -15.60 -2.45
C ARG A 2 16.54 -14.30 -2.27
N PRO A 3 16.43 -13.28 -3.14
CA PRO A 3 16.88 -11.95 -2.74
C PRO A 3 16.01 -11.58 -1.53
N ALA A 4 16.63 -11.61 -0.35
CA ALA A 4 15.96 -11.20 0.87
C ALA A 4 15.51 -9.75 0.65
N LEU A 5 14.22 -9.47 0.81
CA LEU A 5 13.83 -8.12 1.21
C LEU A 5 14.74 -7.79 2.37
N THR A 6 15.62 -6.79 2.21
CA THR A 6 16.48 -6.40 3.32
C THR A 6 15.57 -6.01 4.48
N PRO A 7 15.95 -6.29 5.74
CA PRO A 7 15.11 -5.92 6.90
C PRO A 7 14.77 -4.42 6.91
N GLU A 8 15.62 -3.61 6.30
CA GLU A 8 15.39 -2.19 6.03
C GLU A 8 14.18 -1.94 5.11
N GLN A 9 14.01 -2.73 4.06
CA GLN A 9 12.86 -2.63 3.14
C GLN A 9 11.55 -3.06 3.80
N GLU A 10 11.57 -4.10 4.64
CA GLU A 10 10.39 -4.48 5.40
C GLU A 10 9.95 -3.37 6.36
N ALA A 11 10.89 -2.75 7.07
CA ALA A 11 10.60 -1.61 7.93
C ALA A 11 10.01 -0.44 7.14
N LEU A 12 10.57 -0.13 5.97
CA LEU A 12 10.05 0.90 5.08
C LEU A 12 8.63 0.59 4.60
N TYR A 13 8.35 -0.64 4.17
CA TYR A 13 7.01 -1.01 3.72
C TYR A 13 5.98 -1.01 4.85
N ARG A 14 6.37 -1.38 6.07
CA ARG A 14 5.49 -1.25 7.25
C ARG A 14 5.19 0.21 7.58
N GLY A 15 6.18 1.10 7.49
CA GLY A 15 5.98 2.54 7.68
C GLY A 15 5.04 3.13 6.62
N GLN A 16 5.27 2.80 5.36
CA GLN A 16 4.41 3.23 4.25
C GLN A 16 2.98 2.71 4.37
N LEU A 17 2.81 1.49 4.88
CA LEU A 17 1.49 0.91 5.12
C LEU A 17 0.73 1.72 6.18
N ALA A 18 1.36 2.04 7.30
CA ALA A 18 0.73 2.86 8.35
C ALA A 18 0.36 4.26 7.85
N ASP A 19 1.26 4.89 7.08
CA ASP A 19 1.00 6.22 6.49
C ASP A 19 -0.17 6.15 5.49
N ALA A 20 -0.18 5.12 4.64
CA ALA A 20 -1.24 4.92 3.66
C ALA A 20 -2.61 4.61 4.29
N GLU A 21 -2.66 3.82 5.37
CA GLU A 21 -3.89 3.58 6.14
C GLU A 21 -4.41 4.86 6.79
N SER A 22 -3.52 5.67 7.38
CA SER A 22 -3.87 6.97 7.96
C SER A 22 -4.41 7.93 6.90
N ALA A 23 -3.77 7.98 5.74
CA ALA A 23 -4.20 8.76 4.59
C ALA A 23 -5.58 8.30 4.07
N LEU A 24 -5.82 6.99 3.99
CA LEU A 24 -7.12 6.43 3.59
C LEU A 24 -8.20 6.82 4.60
N HIS A 25 -7.92 6.68 5.90
CA HIS A 25 -8.84 7.07 6.95
C HIS A 25 -9.18 8.57 6.88
N GLN A 26 -8.19 9.42 6.59
CA GLN A 26 -8.42 10.86 6.39
C GLN A 26 -9.30 11.14 5.17
N LEU A 27 -9.07 10.48 4.04
CA LEU A 27 -9.91 10.63 2.83
C LEU A 27 -11.37 10.23 3.09
N ILE A 28 -11.57 9.10 3.78
CA ILE A 28 -12.90 8.59 4.15
C ILE A 28 -13.58 9.50 5.18
N THR A 29 -12.82 10.04 6.14
CA THR A 29 -13.31 10.98 7.17
C THR A 29 -13.73 12.35 6.58
N GLY A 30 -13.43 12.62 5.30
CA GLY A 30 -13.88 13.82 4.60
C GLY A 30 -12.77 14.78 4.19
N LYS A 31 -11.49 14.40 4.32
CA LYS A 31 -10.37 15.19 3.82
C LYS A 31 -10.33 15.15 2.29
N LYS A 32 -10.18 16.30 1.64
CA LYS A 32 -10.24 16.42 0.16
C LYS A 32 -9.04 15.77 -0.54
N ALA A 33 -7.86 15.90 0.04
CA ALA A 33 -6.61 15.36 -0.48
C ALA A 33 -5.64 15.04 0.66
N VAL A 34 -4.80 14.04 0.45
CA VAL A 34 -3.73 13.60 1.36
C VAL A 34 -2.46 13.41 0.56
N THR A 35 -1.37 13.93 1.08
CA THR A 35 -0.06 13.85 0.44
C THR A 35 0.78 12.85 1.21
N LEU A 36 1.23 11.81 0.52
CA LEU A 36 2.04 10.73 1.05
C LEU A 36 3.44 10.84 0.47
N SER A 37 4.46 10.86 1.30
CA SER A 37 5.85 10.80 0.85
C SER A 37 6.42 9.43 1.13
N TYR A 38 6.77 8.69 0.08
CA TYR A 38 7.38 7.38 0.20
C TYR A 38 8.54 7.23 -0.78
N ASN A 39 9.64 6.61 -0.32
CA ASN A 39 10.83 6.35 -1.14
C ASN A 39 11.42 7.61 -1.82
N GLY A 40 11.28 8.78 -1.20
CA GLY A 40 11.71 10.07 -1.75
C GLY A 40 10.75 10.69 -2.77
N GLU A 41 9.64 10.03 -3.09
CA GLU A 41 8.61 10.53 -3.99
C GLU A 41 7.37 10.96 -3.20
N THR A 42 6.79 12.09 -3.59
CA THR A 42 5.59 12.64 -2.97
C THR A 42 4.41 12.42 -3.89
N VAL A 43 3.44 11.63 -3.42
CA VAL A 43 2.24 11.27 -4.17
C VAL A 43 1.02 11.83 -3.46
N THR A 44 0.23 12.61 -4.19
CA THR A 44 -1.01 13.19 -3.68
C THR A 44 -2.20 12.30 -4.08
N TYR A 45 -2.88 11.76 -3.07
CA TYR A 45 -4.13 11.03 -3.24
C TYR A 45 -5.32 11.92 -2.90
N THR A 46 -6.41 11.73 -3.63
CA THR A 46 -7.68 12.41 -3.44
C THR A 46 -8.79 11.37 -3.36
N GLN A 47 -10.01 11.78 -3.00
CA GLN A 47 -11.15 10.85 -2.98
C GLN A 47 -11.37 10.17 -4.34
N ALA A 48 -11.06 10.84 -5.47
CA ALA A 48 -11.12 10.24 -6.80
C ALA A 48 -10.12 9.08 -6.98
N ASN A 49 -9.00 9.10 -6.25
CA ASN A 49 -7.96 8.09 -6.29
C ASN A 49 -7.97 7.17 -5.05
N GLU A 50 -9.06 7.17 -4.25
CA GLU A 50 -9.20 6.31 -3.05
C GLU A 50 -9.01 4.83 -3.41
N ALA A 51 -9.62 4.38 -4.51
CA ALA A 51 -9.47 3.01 -5.00
C ALA A 51 -8.01 2.64 -5.30
N ARG A 52 -7.22 3.60 -5.82
CA ARG A 52 -5.77 3.43 -6.05
C ARG A 52 -5.01 3.31 -4.74
N LEU A 53 -5.30 4.16 -3.76
CA LEU A 53 -4.67 4.09 -2.43
C LEU A 53 -4.98 2.76 -1.72
N ARG A 54 -6.24 2.28 -1.81
CA ARG A 54 -6.64 1.00 -1.22
C ARG A 54 -5.96 -0.20 -1.89
N ASN A 55 -5.77 -0.15 -3.21
CA ASN A 55 -4.99 -1.16 -3.92
C ASN A 55 -3.51 -1.11 -3.51
N TYR A 56 -2.94 0.08 -3.36
CA TYR A 56 -1.55 0.25 -2.91
C TYR A 56 -1.30 -0.36 -1.53
N ILE A 57 -2.21 -0.14 -0.57
CA ILE A 57 -2.13 -0.76 0.76
C ILE A 57 -2.13 -2.30 0.64
N ARG A 58 -3.01 -2.86 -0.20
CA ARG A 58 -3.05 -4.31 -0.43
C ARG A 58 -1.76 -4.83 -1.06
N GLU A 59 -1.18 -4.09 -2.00
CA GLU A 59 0.10 -4.46 -2.60
C GLU A 59 1.25 -4.43 -1.57
N LEU A 60 1.29 -3.42 -0.70
CA LEU A 60 2.25 -3.35 0.41
C LEU A 60 2.09 -4.52 1.38
N GLN A 61 0.85 -4.85 1.77
CA GLN A 61 0.56 -6.01 2.62
C GLN A 61 1.01 -7.32 1.96
N ALA A 62 0.82 -7.47 0.65
CA ALA A 62 1.27 -8.64 -0.09
C ALA A 62 2.80 -8.72 -0.20
N LYS A 63 3.49 -7.59 -0.40
CA LYS A 63 4.96 -7.50 -0.40
C LYS A 63 5.56 -7.85 0.96
N LEU A 64 4.89 -7.47 2.03
CA LEU A 64 5.22 -7.82 3.42
C LEU A 64 4.85 -9.26 3.78
N GLY A 65 4.17 -10.00 2.90
CA GLY A 65 3.68 -11.36 3.19
C GLY A 65 2.56 -11.42 4.24
N LEU A 66 1.96 -10.27 4.60
CA LEU A 66 0.86 -10.17 5.58
C LEU A 66 -0.44 -10.75 5.03
N ILE A 67 -0.65 -10.64 3.73
CA ILE A 67 -1.73 -11.33 3.03
C ILE A 67 -1.15 -12.26 1.98
N PRO A 68 -1.75 -13.46 1.79
CA PRO A 68 -1.44 -14.26 0.63
C PRO A 68 -1.82 -13.42 -0.59
N ALA A 69 -0.82 -12.97 -1.36
CA ALA A 69 -1.03 -12.33 -2.65
C ALA A 69 -2.05 -13.20 -3.37
N ALA A 70 -3.28 -12.68 -3.55
CA ALA A 70 -4.43 -13.47 -3.93
C ALA A 70 -4.02 -14.25 -5.17
N ARG A 71 -3.69 -15.53 -4.96
CA ARG A 71 -3.19 -16.41 -6.00
C ARG A 71 -4.34 -16.36 -6.98
N ARG A 72 -4.14 -15.71 -8.14
CA ARG A 72 -5.12 -15.72 -9.22
C ARG A 72 -5.31 -17.20 -9.49
N ARG A 73 -6.32 -17.81 -8.84
CA ARG A 73 -6.72 -19.18 -9.06
C ARG A 73 -7.24 -19.09 -10.47
N GLY A 74 -6.36 -19.47 -11.40
CA GLY A 74 -6.71 -19.67 -12.78
C GLY A 74 -7.85 -20.66 -12.77
N VAL A 75 -9.06 -20.14 -12.89
CA VAL A 75 -10.13 -20.81 -13.61
C VAL A 75 -9.58 -20.99 -15.01
N ARG A 76 -9.21 -22.23 -15.34
CA ARG A 76 -9.49 -22.80 -16.66
C ARG A 76 -10.03 -24.20 -16.42
N VAL A 77 -11.33 -24.30 -16.70
CA VAL A 77 -12.12 -25.50 -16.95
C VAL A 77 -11.56 -26.27 -18.13
#